data_AF-A0AA40BYA6-F1
#
_entry.id   AF-A0AA40BYA6-F1
#
_cell.length_a   1.000
_cell.length_b   1.000
_cell.length_c   1.000
_cell.angle_alpha   90.00
_cell.angle_beta   90.00
_cell.angle_gamma   90.00
#
_symmetry.space_group_name_H-M   'P 1'
#
loop_
_entity.id
_entity.type
_entity.pdbx_description
1 polymer ?
#
loop_
_entity_poly.entity_id
_entity_poly.type
_entity_poly.pdbx_seq_one_letter_code
_entity_poly.pdbx_strand_id
1 'polypeptide(L)'
;MVWGLRLSGFLLFRILKTGKDDRFDDKRDKFFPFLGFWIFQMIWVWIVSLPVTVLNSPNVQQYSQRPFGTGRDIAGVILYAIGLTMESVSDVQKYIFRSRNDKSAICDKGFFYFSRHPNYFGEIIVQFAIYMIAVSAAADGYVGGQAFKALYATIVGPFFLTILLMFVSGLTLSERPGAKKRYEKGNNWDAYARYLKRTSILIPFPPQIHEHLPVFIKRTIFLEFPLYVFDPAKHSDAAKAGAQEQDHQRSAEEGRGAGAGAGGRQSVDGLVTEG
;
A
#
# COMPACT_ATOMS: atom_id res chain seq x y z
N MET A 1 22.10 -7.49 -8.46
CA MET A 1 22.13 -8.96 -8.25
C MET A 1 21.73 -9.37 -6.84
N VAL A 2 22.36 -8.83 -5.78
CA VAL A 2 22.06 -9.20 -4.37
C VAL A 2 20.58 -9.02 -3.98
N TRP A 3 19.96 -7.89 -4.29
CA TRP A 3 18.53 -7.63 -4.01
C TRP A 3 17.61 -8.69 -4.64
N GLY A 4 17.79 -8.96 -5.95
CA GLY A 4 16.98 -9.96 -6.66
C GLY A 4 17.16 -11.38 -6.14
N LEU A 5 18.39 -11.77 -5.78
CA LEU A 5 18.65 -13.07 -5.14
C LEU A 5 17.95 -13.18 -3.78
N ARG A 6 17.95 -12.11 -2.98
CA ARG A 6 17.25 -12.11 -1.69
C ARG A 6 15.74 -12.23 -1.86
N LEU A 7 15.13 -11.44 -2.74
CA LEU A 7 13.69 -11.46 -2.96
C LEU A 7 13.23 -12.84 -3.46
N SER A 8 13.90 -13.36 -4.49
CA SER A 8 13.61 -14.68 -5.05
C SER A 8 13.85 -15.81 -4.05
N GLY A 9 14.97 -15.77 -3.31
CA GLY A 9 15.32 -16.77 -2.31
C GLY A 9 14.33 -16.81 -1.14
N PHE A 10 13.90 -15.65 -0.64
CA PHE A 10 12.92 -15.59 0.45
C PHE A 10 11.55 -16.09 0.01
N LEU A 11 11.09 -15.70 -1.19
CA LEU A 11 9.82 -16.17 -1.74
C LEU A 11 9.82 -17.68 -1.98
N LEU A 12 10.92 -18.21 -2.52
CA LEU A 12 11.10 -19.64 -2.74
C LEU A 12 11.10 -20.42 -1.41
N PHE A 13 11.88 -19.96 -0.42
CA PHE A 13 11.88 -20.57 0.91
C PHE A 13 10.48 -20.58 1.54
N ARG A 14 9.75 -19.47 1.43
CA ARG A 14 8.39 -19.35 1.97
C ARG A 14 7.41 -20.30 1.28
N ILE A 15 7.48 -20.45 -0.04
CA ILE A 15 6.57 -21.35 -0.76
C ILE A 15 6.88 -22.82 -0.45
N LEU A 16 8.16 -23.19 -0.33
CA LEU A 16 8.57 -24.54 0.06
C LEU A 16 8.07 -24.91 1.46
N LYS A 17 8.00 -23.94 2.38
CA LYS A 17 7.54 -24.20 3.75
C LYS A 17 6.03 -24.05 3.95
N THR A 18 5.39 -23.09 3.28
CA THR A 18 3.96 -22.79 3.45
C THR A 18 3.08 -23.64 2.53
N GLY A 19 3.66 -24.21 1.46
CA GLY A 19 3.01 -25.12 0.51
C GLY A 19 2.00 -24.46 -0.43
N LYS A 20 1.41 -23.33 -0.04
CA LYS A 20 0.36 -22.64 -0.79
C LYS A 20 0.50 -21.12 -0.69
N ASP A 21 0.06 -20.43 -1.73
CA ASP A 21 -0.03 -18.97 -1.79
C ASP A 21 -1.47 -18.58 -2.11
N ASP A 22 -2.20 -18.20 -1.06
CA ASP A 22 -3.64 -17.91 -1.07
C ASP A 22 -4.03 -16.86 -2.13
N ARG A 23 -3.08 -16.03 -2.61
CA ARG A 23 -3.33 -15.01 -3.65
C ARG A 23 -3.72 -15.59 -5.00
N PHE A 24 -3.42 -16.86 -5.22
CA PHE A 24 -3.63 -17.53 -6.50
C PHE A 24 -4.80 -18.51 -6.51
N ASP A 25 -5.45 -18.73 -5.36
CA ASP A 25 -6.52 -19.73 -5.22
C ASP A 25 -7.66 -19.49 -6.21
N ASP A 26 -8.08 -18.24 -6.38
CA ASP A 26 -9.20 -17.88 -7.27
C ASP A 26 -8.79 -17.58 -8.73
N LYS A 27 -7.48 -17.63 -9.03
CA LYS A 27 -6.92 -17.22 -10.33
C LYS A 27 -6.29 -18.36 -11.12
N ARG A 28 -5.81 -19.43 -10.48
CA ARG A 28 -5.11 -20.54 -11.14
C ARG A 28 -5.97 -21.23 -12.20
N ASP A 29 -7.26 -21.33 -11.96
CA ASP A 29 -8.19 -22.04 -12.84
C ASP A 29 -8.64 -21.19 -14.06
N LYS A 30 -8.25 -19.91 -14.09
CA LYS A 30 -8.63 -18.96 -15.15
C LYS A 30 -7.40 -18.46 -15.89
N PHE A 31 -7.21 -18.94 -17.12
CA PHE A 31 -6.02 -18.64 -17.94
C PHE A 31 -5.73 -17.13 -18.10
N PHE A 32 -6.71 -16.33 -18.54
CA PHE A 32 -6.49 -14.90 -18.82
C PHE A 32 -6.15 -14.07 -17.56
N PRO A 33 -6.87 -14.19 -16.42
CA PRO A 33 -6.47 -13.54 -15.16
C PRO A 33 -5.10 -13.96 -14.65
N PHE A 34 -4.75 -15.25 -14.80
CA PHE A 34 -3.44 -15.75 -14.41
C PHE A 34 -2.33 -15.17 -15.28
N LEU A 35 -2.51 -15.19 -16.60
CA LEU A 35 -1.58 -14.60 -17.57
C LEU A 35 -1.40 -13.10 -17.34
N GLY A 36 -2.51 -12.36 -17.17
CA GLY A 36 -2.48 -10.92 -16.90
C GLY A 36 -1.69 -10.57 -15.64
N PHE A 37 -1.79 -11.39 -14.58
CA PHE A 37 -0.98 -11.23 -13.37
C PHE A 37 0.52 -11.35 -13.67
N TRP A 38 0.94 -12.35 -14.44
CA TRP A 38 2.35 -12.55 -14.78
C TRP A 38 2.89 -11.46 -15.71
N ILE A 39 2.13 -11.07 -16.73
CA ILE A 39 2.50 -9.94 -17.61
C ILE A 39 2.68 -8.67 -16.78
N PHE A 40 1.76 -8.41 -15.85
CA PHE A 40 1.87 -7.28 -14.93
C PHE A 40 3.16 -7.36 -14.10
N GLN A 41 3.51 -8.53 -13.55
CA GLN A 41 4.78 -8.73 -12.84
C GLN A 41 6.00 -8.53 -13.77
N MET A 42 5.97 -8.98 -15.02
CA MET A 42 7.10 -8.77 -15.94
C MET A 42 7.31 -7.28 -16.23
N ILE A 43 6.23 -6.55 -16.51
CA ILE A 43 6.28 -5.10 -16.77
C ILE A 43 6.76 -4.35 -15.52
N TRP A 44 6.27 -4.72 -14.34
CA TRP A 44 6.70 -4.10 -13.08
C TRP A 44 8.20 -4.28 -12.84
N VAL A 45 8.73 -5.50 -12.97
CA VAL A 45 10.16 -5.78 -12.77
C VAL A 45 10.98 -5.01 -13.79
N TRP A 46 10.52 -4.97 -15.04
CA TRP A 46 11.19 -4.25 -16.11
C TRP A 46 11.30 -2.75 -15.79
N ILE A 47 10.20 -2.09 -15.41
CA ILE A 47 10.17 -0.66 -15.03
C ILE A 47 11.14 -0.37 -13.88
N VAL A 48 11.13 -1.21 -12.84
CA VAL A 48 11.99 -1.04 -11.67
C VAL A 48 13.47 -1.28 -12.00
N SER A 49 13.76 -2.15 -12.96
CA SER A 49 15.12 -2.44 -13.43
C SER A 49 15.71 -1.35 -14.35
N LEU A 50 14.92 -0.36 -14.77
CA LEU A 50 15.35 0.66 -15.74
C LEU A 50 16.63 1.41 -15.33
N PRO A 51 16.83 1.88 -14.09
CA PRO A 51 18.04 2.61 -13.72
C PRO A 51 19.32 1.80 -14.01
N VAL A 52 19.31 0.51 -13.65
CA VAL A 52 20.44 -0.39 -13.90
C VAL A 52 20.55 -0.73 -15.39
N THR A 53 19.44 -1.01 -16.06
CA THR A 53 19.42 -1.40 -17.48
C THR A 53 19.94 -0.28 -18.37
N VAL A 54 19.50 0.96 -18.13
CA VAL A 54 19.92 2.13 -18.91
C VAL A 54 21.38 2.47 -18.64
N LEU A 55 21.83 2.43 -17.38
CA LEU A 55 23.24 2.63 -17.03
C LEU A 55 24.18 1.67 -17.76
N ASN A 56 23.77 0.41 -17.90
CA ASN A 56 24.55 -0.64 -18.56
C ASN A 56 24.28 -0.74 -20.08
N SER A 57 23.50 0.18 -20.65
CA SER A 57 23.20 0.15 -22.09
C SER A 57 24.38 0.64 -22.93
N PRO A 58 24.54 0.16 -24.20
CA PRO A 58 25.59 0.63 -25.10
C PRO A 58 25.61 2.15 -25.28
N ASN A 59 24.42 2.78 -25.27
CA ASN A 59 24.26 4.22 -25.41
C ASN A 59 24.85 5.01 -24.24
N VAL A 60 24.96 4.42 -23.04
CA VAL A 60 25.65 5.03 -21.88
C VAL A 60 27.10 4.58 -21.82
N GLN A 61 27.38 3.31 -22.13
CA GLN A 61 28.72 2.71 -22.04
C GLN A 61 29.71 3.26 -23.09
N GLN A 62 29.24 3.89 -24.16
CA GLN A 62 30.09 4.58 -25.14
C GLN A 62 30.82 5.82 -24.58
N TYR A 63 30.35 6.40 -23.47
CA TYR A 63 30.97 7.55 -22.83
C TYR A 63 32.15 7.13 -21.93
N SER A 64 33.00 8.10 -21.57
CA SER A 64 34.06 7.86 -20.58
C SER A 64 33.45 7.39 -19.25
N GLN A 65 33.98 6.30 -18.71
CA GLN A 65 33.45 5.71 -17.49
C GLN A 65 33.90 6.52 -16.28
N ARG A 66 32.92 6.97 -15.50
CA ARG A 66 33.14 7.68 -14.25
C ARG A 66 33.81 6.76 -13.21
N PRO A 67 34.88 7.20 -12.52
CA PRO A 67 35.40 6.44 -11.38
C PRO A 67 34.38 6.41 -10.24
N PHE A 68 34.23 5.24 -9.62
CA PHE A 68 33.38 5.08 -8.45
C PHE A 68 34.05 5.65 -7.20
N GLY A 69 33.26 6.20 -6.27
CA GLY A 69 33.76 6.60 -4.95
C GLY A 69 33.59 8.07 -4.63
N THR A 70 32.77 8.80 -5.39
CA THR A 70 32.36 10.14 -4.98
C THR A 70 31.46 10.07 -3.72
N GLY A 71 31.25 11.20 -3.05
CA GLY A 71 30.34 11.26 -1.90
C GLY A 71 28.91 10.79 -2.22
N ARG A 72 28.44 10.98 -3.46
CA ARG A 72 27.11 10.49 -3.89
C ARG A 72 27.05 8.97 -4.03
N ASP A 73 28.13 8.36 -4.50
CA ASP A 73 28.21 6.90 -4.60
C ASP A 73 28.23 6.25 -3.22
N ILE A 74 29.01 6.82 -2.30
CA ILE A 74 29.10 6.37 -0.91
C ILE A 74 27.73 6.52 -0.23
N ALA A 75 27.08 7.67 -0.37
CA ALA A 75 25.74 7.89 0.17
C ALA A 75 24.72 6.89 -0.42
N GLY A 76 24.76 6.66 -1.73
CA GLY A 76 23.93 5.66 -2.40
C GLY A 76 24.13 4.26 -1.86
N VAL A 77 25.38 3.82 -1.66
CA VAL A 77 25.69 2.50 -1.09
C VAL A 77 25.21 2.39 0.35
N ILE A 78 25.39 3.43 1.17
CA ILE A 78 24.90 3.47 2.55
C ILE A 78 23.37 3.36 2.57
N LEU A 79 22.67 4.14 1.75
CA LEU A 79 21.21 4.06 1.64
C LEU A 79 20.76 2.67 1.20
N TYR A 80 21.39 2.11 0.17
CA TYR A 80 21.10 0.75 -0.30
C TYR A 80 21.28 -0.28 0.83
N ALA A 81 22.37 -0.20 1.59
CA ALA A 81 22.63 -1.10 2.71
C ALA A 81 21.58 -0.95 3.83
N ILE A 82 21.18 0.28 4.18
CA ILE A 82 20.12 0.56 5.15
C ILE A 82 18.79 -0.04 4.69
N GLY A 83 18.39 0.26 3.44
CA GLY A 83 17.14 -0.24 2.88
C GLY A 83 17.11 -1.76 2.83
N LEU A 84 18.19 -2.39 2.34
CA LEU A 84 18.32 -3.83 2.25
C LEU A 84 18.28 -4.50 3.62
N THR A 85 18.94 -3.93 4.63
CA THR A 85 18.93 -4.43 6.00
C THR A 85 17.54 -4.35 6.61
N MET A 86 16.90 -3.19 6.49
CA MET A 86 15.59 -2.95 7.06
C MET A 86 14.54 -3.87 6.44
N GLU A 87 14.58 -4.07 5.13
CA GLU A 87 13.69 -4.99 4.44
C GLU A 87 13.93 -6.44 4.86
N SER A 88 15.18 -6.91 4.79
CA SER A 88 15.52 -8.30 5.06
C SER A 88 15.23 -8.70 6.52
N VAL A 89 15.60 -7.84 7.48
CA VAL A 89 15.36 -8.09 8.90
C VAL A 89 13.86 -8.01 9.22
N SER A 90 13.12 -7.09 8.61
CA SER A 90 11.67 -6.99 8.81
C SER A 90 10.94 -8.23 8.32
N ASP A 91 11.30 -8.75 7.15
CA ASP A 91 10.70 -9.97 6.61
C ASP A 91 10.98 -11.19 7.51
N VAL A 92 12.22 -11.33 8.00
CA VAL A 92 12.61 -12.38 8.95
C VAL A 92 11.86 -12.22 10.28
N GLN A 93 11.78 -11.02 10.83
CA GLN A 93 11.03 -10.72 12.06
C GLN A 93 9.56 -11.12 11.93
N LYS A 94 8.92 -10.70 10.82
CA LYS A 94 7.50 -11.01 10.55
C LYS A 94 7.28 -12.51 10.38
N TYR A 95 8.17 -13.18 9.65
CA TYR A 95 8.09 -14.61 9.42
C TYR A 95 8.26 -15.41 10.72
N ILE A 96 9.29 -15.13 11.52
CA ILE A 96 9.50 -15.79 12.82
C ILE A 96 8.30 -15.54 13.73
N PHE A 97 7.83 -14.31 13.81
CA PHE A 97 6.66 -13.96 14.62
C PHE A 97 5.43 -14.79 14.23
N ARG A 98 5.14 -14.91 12.93
CA ARG A 98 3.98 -15.68 12.44
C ARG A 98 4.13 -17.19 12.57
N SER A 99 5.36 -17.69 12.65
CA SER A 99 5.62 -19.12 12.92
C SER A 99 5.47 -19.52 14.39
N ARG A 100 5.54 -18.56 15.32
CA ARG A 100 5.58 -18.81 16.77
C ARG A 100 4.37 -18.29 17.55
N ASN A 101 3.53 -17.48 16.93
CA ASN A 101 2.42 -16.81 17.61
C ASN A 101 1.11 -17.02 16.84
N ASP A 102 0.00 -16.89 17.56
CA ASP A 102 -1.33 -16.99 16.99
C ASP A 102 -1.61 -15.95 15.90
N LYS A 103 -2.56 -16.26 15.02
CA LYS A 103 -3.00 -15.36 13.95
C LYS A 103 -3.57 -14.04 14.49
N SER A 104 -4.07 -14.03 15.73
CA SER A 104 -4.56 -12.85 16.44
C SER A 104 -3.42 -12.00 17.06
N ALA A 105 -2.20 -12.51 17.19
CA ALA A 105 -1.10 -11.76 17.78
C ALA A 105 -0.65 -10.59 16.90
N ILE A 106 -0.23 -9.48 17.53
CA ILE A 106 0.23 -8.26 16.87
C ILE A 106 1.75 -8.22 16.95
N CYS A 107 2.40 -8.03 15.81
CA CYS A 107 3.86 -7.88 15.78
C CYS A 107 4.18 -6.42 16.04
N ASP A 108 4.60 -6.09 17.27
CA ASP A 108 4.92 -4.72 17.70
C ASP A 108 6.36 -4.60 18.25
N LYS A 109 7.27 -5.47 17.78
CA LYS A 109 8.67 -5.53 18.19
C LYS A 109 9.62 -5.26 17.02
N GLY A 110 10.85 -4.84 17.33
CA GLY A 110 11.88 -4.59 16.31
C GLY A 110 11.46 -3.44 15.39
N PHE A 111 11.59 -3.62 14.08
CA PHE A 111 11.20 -2.57 13.14
C PHE A 111 9.68 -2.33 13.12
N PHE A 112 8.88 -3.35 13.46
CA PHE A 112 7.42 -3.21 13.56
C PHE A 112 6.97 -2.33 14.74
N TYR A 113 7.87 -2.02 15.68
CA TYR A 113 7.60 -1.05 16.73
C TYR A 113 7.56 0.40 16.19
N PHE A 114 8.39 0.69 15.18
CA PHE A 114 8.57 2.05 14.64
C PHE A 114 7.74 2.31 13.37
N SER A 115 7.42 1.27 12.60
CA SER A 115 6.63 1.35 11.38
C SER A 115 5.76 0.11 11.21
N ARG A 116 4.57 0.24 10.62
CA ARG A 116 3.70 -0.90 10.30
C ARG A 116 4.22 -1.69 9.10
N HIS A 117 4.91 -1.04 8.17
CA HIS A 117 5.47 -1.63 6.94
C HIS A 117 6.94 -1.26 6.74
N PRO A 118 7.82 -1.63 7.69
CA PRO A 118 9.24 -1.30 7.60
C PRO A 118 9.92 -1.97 6.40
N ASN A 119 9.41 -3.13 5.96
CA ASN A 119 9.89 -3.80 4.76
C ASN A 119 9.60 -3.00 3.48
N TYR A 120 8.43 -2.38 3.37
CA TYR A 120 8.12 -1.53 2.21
C TYR A 120 8.96 -0.25 2.19
N PHE A 121 9.22 0.33 3.36
CA PHE A 121 10.11 1.48 3.45
C PHE A 121 11.55 1.12 3.06
N GLY A 122 12.04 -0.05 3.49
CA GLY A 122 13.34 -0.58 3.07
C GLY A 122 13.44 -0.75 1.55
N GLU A 123 12.42 -1.35 0.93
CA GLU A 123 12.32 -1.53 -0.52
C GLU A 123 12.33 -0.18 -1.27
N ILE A 124 11.58 0.82 -0.79
CA ILE A 124 11.59 2.18 -1.37
C ILE A 124 13.01 2.78 -1.31
N ILE A 125 13.68 2.70 -0.15
CA ILE A 125 15.05 3.22 0.00
C ILE A 125 16.00 2.52 -0.98
N VAL A 126 15.91 1.19 -1.12
CA VAL A 126 16.74 0.42 -2.06
C VAL A 126 16.59 0.96 -3.48
N GLN A 127 15.36 1.21 -3.94
CA GLN A 127 15.14 1.67 -5.31
C GLN A 127 15.64 3.09 -5.55
N PHE A 128 15.41 4.00 -4.60
CA PHE A 128 15.96 5.36 -4.69
C PHE A 128 17.49 5.37 -4.61
N ALA A 129 18.10 4.47 -3.82
CA ALA A 129 19.55 4.32 -3.74
C ALA A 129 20.15 3.79 -5.06
N ILE A 130 19.53 2.79 -5.68
CA ILE A 130 19.93 2.27 -6.99
C ILE A 130 19.84 3.39 -8.05
N TYR A 131 18.74 4.13 -8.06
CA TYR A 131 18.57 5.27 -8.97
C TYR A 131 19.64 6.35 -8.75
N MET A 132 19.92 6.70 -7.49
CA MET A 132 20.97 7.68 -7.14
C MET A 132 22.35 7.26 -7.70
N ILE A 133 22.71 5.98 -7.55
CA ILE A 133 23.98 5.45 -8.08
C ILE A 133 23.95 5.40 -9.61
N ALA A 134 22.81 5.09 -10.23
CA ALA A 134 22.71 5.02 -11.69
C ALA A 134 22.78 6.41 -12.36
N VAL A 135 22.12 7.41 -11.79
CA VAL A 135 22.08 8.77 -12.35
C VAL A 135 23.37 9.55 -12.11
N SER A 136 24.22 9.11 -11.18
CA SER A 136 25.53 9.67 -10.87
C SER A 136 26.38 9.97 -12.13
N ALA A 137 26.44 9.04 -13.09
CA ALA A 137 27.22 9.25 -14.33
C ALA A 137 26.71 10.44 -15.15
N ALA A 138 25.39 10.64 -15.22
CA ALA A 138 24.79 11.80 -15.87
C ALA A 138 24.95 13.07 -15.04
N ALA A 139 24.79 12.99 -13.71
CA ALA A 139 24.88 14.13 -12.81
C ALA A 139 26.29 14.75 -12.75
N ASP A 140 27.34 13.96 -12.95
CA ASP A 140 28.73 14.44 -13.01
C ASP A 140 29.19 14.87 -14.41
N GLY A 141 28.28 14.87 -15.39
CA GLY A 141 28.60 15.32 -16.75
C GLY A 141 29.39 14.34 -17.60
N TYR A 142 29.56 13.08 -17.16
CA TYR A 142 30.20 12.04 -17.97
C TYR A 142 29.32 11.57 -19.14
N VAL A 143 27.99 11.72 -19.00
CA VAL A 143 27.01 11.30 -19.99
C VAL A 143 26.22 12.50 -20.49
N GLY A 144 26.11 12.65 -21.81
CA GLY A 144 25.40 13.75 -22.46
C GLY A 144 24.20 13.31 -23.32
N GLY A 145 23.58 14.28 -23.98
CA GLY A 145 22.58 14.06 -25.03
C GLY A 145 21.36 13.23 -24.59
N GLN A 146 20.98 12.26 -25.41
CA GLN A 146 19.81 11.41 -25.14
C GLN A 146 20.05 10.42 -24.00
N ALA A 147 21.30 10.00 -23.78
CA ALA A 147 21.65 9.09 -22.69
C ALA A 147 21.48 9.75 -21.31
N PHE A 148 21.83 11.05 -21.20
CA PHE A 148 21.55 11.87 -20.02
C PHE A 148 20.06 11.87 -19.71
N LYS A 149 19.22 12.21 -20.69
CA LYS A 149 17.76 12.28 -20.52
C LYS A 149 17.18 10.93 -20.12
N ALA A 150 17.67 9.84 -20.74
CA ALA A 150 17.23 8.49 -20.43
C ALA A 150 17.55 8.10 -18.98
N LEU A 151 18.76 8.39 -18.48
CA LEU A 151 19.16 8.11 -17.10
C LEU A 151 18.26 8.83 -16.08
N TYR A 152 17.99 10.12 -16.27
CA TYR A 152 17.06 10.85 -15.41
C TYR A 152 15.61 10.34 -15.53
N ALA A 153 15.16 9.96 -16.72
CA ALA A 153 13.83 9.39 -16.92
C ALA A 153 13.62 8.07 -16.15
N THR A 154 14.69 7.33 -15.82
CA THR A 154 14.60 6.10 -15.03
C THR A 154 14.10 6.30 -13.60
N ILE A 155 13.99 7.56 -13.12
CA ILE A 155 13.33 7.88 -11.85
C ILE A 155 11.88 7.38 -11.79
N VAL A 156 11.27 7.14 -12.96
CA VAL A 156 9.97 6.49 -13.08
C VAL A 156 9.94 5.15 -12.35
N GLY A 157 11.04 4.40 -12.31
CA GLY A 157 11.15 3.10 -11.63
C GLY A 157 10.84 3.19 -10.12
N PRO A 158 11.66 3.92 -9.33
CA PRO A 158 11.42 4.11 -7.91
C PRO A 158 10.05 4.71 -7.57
N PHE A 159 9.58 5.70 -8.35
CA PHE A 159 8.25 6.29 -8.13
C PHE A 159 7.13 5.29 -8.43
N PHE A 160 7.22 4.56 -9.54
CA PHE A 160 6.24 3.55 -9.91
C PHE A 160 6.13 2.47 -8.83
N LEU A 161 7.26 1.98 -8.32
CA LEU A 161 7.27 0.99 -7.24
C LEU A 161 6.69 1.56 -5.93
N THR A 162 7.02 2.81 -5.60
CA THR A 162 6.45 3.49 -4.42
C THR A 162 4.92 3.59 -4.53
N ILE A 163 4.41 4.02 -5.70
CA ILE A 163 2.97 4.09 -5.98
C ILE A 163 2.33 2.72 -5.90
N LEU A 164 2.98 1.68 -6.44
CA LEU A 164 2.45 0.32 -6.41
C LEU A 164 2.29 -0.20 -4.97
N LEU A 165 3.31 -0.01 -4.14
CA LEU A 165 3.30 -0.40 -2.73
C LEU A 165 2.25 0.37 -1.93
N MET A 166 2.08 1.67 -2.21
CA MET A 166 1.12 2.50 -1.49
C MET A 166 -0.33 2.31 -1.93
N PHE A 167 -0.61 2.09 -3.21
CA PHE A 167 -1.97 2.22 -3.74
C PHE A 167 -2.52 0.95 -4.41
N VAL A 168 -1.70 -0.01 -4.81
CA VAL A 168 -2.18 -1.13 -5.63
C VAL A 168 -2.11 -2.46 -4.90
N SER A 169 -0.95 -2.83 -4.37
CA SER A 169 -0.71 -4.21 -3.90
C SER A 169 -0.28 -4.34 -2.45
N GLY A 170 0.27 -3.28 -1.84
CA GLY A 170 0.85 -3.34 -0.51
C GLY A 170 -0.12 -2.86 0.58
N LEU A 171 -0.05 -1.56 0.85
CA LEU A 171 -0.69 -0.91 2.00
C LEU A 171 -2.22 -0.98 1.94
N THR A 172 -2.81 -0.72 0.78
CA THR A 172 -4.27 -0.76 0.54
C THR A 172 -4.89 -2.11 0.85
N LEU A 173 -4.22 -3.19 0.47
CA LEU A 173 -4.72 -4.55 0.63
C LEU A 173 -4.52 -5.08 2.06
N SER A 174 -3.52 -4.56 2.78
CA SER A 174 -3.19 -5.02 4.12
C SER A 174 -3.87 -4.23 5.24
N GLU A 175 -3.91 -2.90 5.16
CA GLU A 175 -4.27 -2.05 6.29
C GLU A 175 -5.78 -2.09 6.61
N ARG A 176 -6.60 -1.45 5.79
CA ARG A 176 -8.04 -1.38 6.04
C ARG A 176 -8.71 -2.76 6.01
N PRO A 177 -8.47 -3.64 5.01
CA PRO A 177 -9.07 -4.98 5.00
C PRO A 177 -8.60 -5.85 6.17
N GLY A 178 -7.33 -5.74 6.57
CA GLY A 178 -6.78 -6.46 7.72
C GLY A 178 -7.41 -6.00 9.03
N ALA A 179 -7.57 -4.70 9.21
CA ALA A 179 -8.24 -4.11 10.37
C ALA A 179 -9.72 -4.50 10.42
N LYS A 180 -10.45 -4.41 9.30
CA LYS A 180 -11.85 -4.84 9.19
C LYS A 180 -12.03 -6.30 9.61
N LYS A 181 -11.25 -7.20 9.00
CA LYS A 181 -11.30 -8.64 9.29
C LYS A 181 -10.99 -8.96 10.76
N ARG A 182 -10.13 -8.16 11.40
CA ARG A 182 -9.80 -8.34 12.82
C ARG A 182 -10.93 -7.84 13.73
N TYR A 183 -11.52 -6.70 13.41
CA TYR A 183 -12.66 -6.13 14.13
C TYR A 183 -13.85 -7.09 14.12
N GLU A 184 -14.25 -7.56 12.93
CA GLU A 184 -15.42 -8.43 12.75
C GLU A 184 -15.27 -9.80 13.41
N LYS A 185 -14.04 -10.26 13.59
CA LYS A 185 -13.75 -11.53 14.29
C LYS A 185 -13.53 -11.36 15.79
N GLY A 186 -13.60 -10.15 16.33
CA GLY A 186 -13.28 -9.88 17.75
C GLY A 186 -11.83 -10.22 18.13
N ASN A 187 -10.92 -10.25 17.16
CA ASN A 187 -9.55 -10.77 17.34
C ASN A 187 -8.62 -9.71 17.95
N ASN A 188 -8.75 -9.46 19.25
CA ASN A 188 -7.91 -8.52 20.00
C ASN A 188 -7.90 -7.11 19.34
N TRP A 189 -9.10 -6.61 19.06
CA TRP A 189 -9.29 -5.34 18.33
C TRP A 189 -8.71 -4.15 19.10
N ASP A 190 -8.95 -4.04 20.41
CA ASP A 190 -8.54 -2.86 21.18
C ASP A 190 -7.02 -2.68 21.21
N ALA A 191 -6.26 -3.78 21.33
CA ALA A 191 -4.81 -3.72 21.23
C ALA A 191 -4.36 -3.34 19.81
N TYR A 192 -5.04 -3.83 18.78
CA TYR A 192 -4.71 -3.52 17.40
C TYR A 192 -5.03 -2.08 17.02
N ALA A 193 -6.17 -1.55 17.45
CA ALA A 193 -6.54 -0.16 17.26
C ALA A 193 -5.50 0.78 17.92
N ARG A 194 -5.03 0.45 19.12
CA ARG A 194 -3.92 1.17 19.77
C ARG A 194 -2.64 1.09 18.95
N TYR A 195 -2.29 -0.08 18.41
CA TYR A 195 -1.14 -0.25 17.53
C TYR A 195 -1.24 0.61 16.26
N LEU A 196 -2.39 0.62 15.57
CA LEU A 196 -2.62 1.44 14.38
C LEU A 196 -2.47 2.94 14.67
N LYS A 197 -2.92 3.41 15.84
CA LYS A 197 -2.86 4.82 16.24
C LYS A 197 -1.44 5.27 16.59
N ARG A 198 -0.68 4.44 17.31
CA ARG A 198 0.65 4.78 17.81
C ARG A 198 1.78 4.54 16.81
N THR A 199 1.59 3.64 15.84
CA THR A 199 2.68 3.23 14.95
C THR A 199 2.53 3.87 13.57
N SER A 200 3.60 4.53 13.10
CA SER A 200 3.68 5.09 11.75
C SER A 200 3.41 4.02 10.69
N ILE A 201 2.79 4.41 9.57
CA ILE A 201 2.44 3.45 8.52
C ILE A 201 3.65 2.97 7.72
N LEU A 202 4.54 3.90 7.32
CA LEU A 202 5.63 3.62 6.39
C LEU A 202 6.97 4.08 6.95
N ILE A 203 7.13 5.38 7.22
CA ILE A 203 8.40 5.96 7.68
C ILE A 203 8.63 5.60 9.16
N PRO A 204 9.72 4.91 9.53
CA PRO A 204 10.02 4.55 10.91
C PRO A 204 10.05 5.78 11.82
N PHE A 205 9.25 5.76 12.88
CA PHE A 205 9.15 6.89 13.80
C PHE A 205 8.80 6.43 15.23
N PRO A 206 9.33 7.08 16.29
CA PRO A 206 9.02 6.71 17.66
C PRO A 206 7.52 6.80 17.97
N PRO A 207 6.87 5.73 18.46
CA PRO A 207 5.43 5.68 18.64
C PRO A 207 4.93 6.65 19.73
N GLN A 208 5.76 6.96 20.73
CA GLN A 208 5.45 7.94 21.77
C GLN A 208 5.17 9.32 21.18
N ILE A 209 5.86 9.68 20.11
CA ILE A 209 5.69 10.97 19.43
C ILE A 209 4.59 10.83 18.38
N HIS A 210 4.61 9.76 17.58
CA HIS A 210 3.64 9.53 16.51
C HIS A 210 2.20 9.58 17.04
N GLU A 211 1.91 8.97 18.19
CA GLU A 211 0.55 8.92 18.74
C GLU A 211 -0.06 10.32 18.91
N HIS A 212 0.73 11.28 19.37
CA HIS A 212 0.32 12.65 19.70
C HIS A 212 0.31 13.60 18.49
N LEU A 213 0.82 13.18 17.33
CA LEU A 213 0.86 14.05 16.16
C LEU A 213 -0.55 14.39 15.65
N PRO A 214 -0.80 15.65 15.25
CA PRO A 214 -2.00 16.05 14.53
C PRO A 214 -2.22 15.19 13.28
N VAL A 215 -3.49 14.91 12.97
CA VAL A 215 -3.89 14.08 11.82
C VAL A 215 -3.37 14.63 10.50
N PHE A 216 -3.30 15.96 10.35
CA PHE A 216 -2.74 16.60 9.15
C PHE A 216 -1.28 16.17 8.93
N ILE A 217 -0.44 16.17 9.98
CA ILE A 217 0.97 15.77 9.89
C ILE A 217 1.10 14.28 9.54
N LYS A 218 0.29 13.43 10.15
CA LYS A 218 0.26 11.99 9.83
C LYS A 218 -0.08 11.74 8.36
N ARG A 219 -1.07 12.48 7.83
CA ARG A 219 -1.53 12.35 6.44
C ARG A 219 -0.51 12.87 5.42
N THR A 220 0.21 13.93 5.72
CA THR A 220 1.12 14.58 4.76
C THR A 220 2.55 14.04 4.86
N ILE A 221 3.14 14.01 6.06
CA ILE A 221 4.54 13.62 6.25
C ILE A 221 4.68 12.09 6.28
N PHE A 222 3.80 11.41 7.02
CA PHE A 222 3.85 9.95 7.19
C PHE A 222 3.06 9.19 6.14
N LEU A 223 2.44 9.90 5.19
CA LEU A 223 1.63 9.32 4.10
C LEU A 223 0.48 8.45 4.61
N GLU A 224 -0.08 8.78 5.78
CA GLU A 224 -1.20 8.05 6.37
C GLU A 224 -2.54 8.48 5.74
N PHE A 225 -2.73 8.16 4.46
CA PHE A 225 -3.93 8.54 3.73
C PHE A 225 -5.21 7.95 4.36
N PRO A 226 -6.36 8.64 4.26
CA PRO A 226 -7.63 8.17 4.81
C PRO A 226 -8.04 6.78 4.34
N LEU A 227 -7.57 6.40 3.14
CA LEU A 227 -7.82 5.11 2.52
C LEU A 227 -7.28 3.91 3.33
N TYR A 228 -6.25 4.13 4.17
CA TYR A 228 -5.68 3.10 5.05
C TYR A 228 -6.42 2.97 6.38
N VAL A 229 -7.10 4.04 6.80
CA VAL A 229 -7.77 4.09 8.10
C VAL A 229 -9.06 3.27 8.05
N PHE A 230 -9.19 2.37 9.01
CA PHE A 230 -10.45 1.67 9.27
C PHE A 230 -11.18 2.37 10.41
N ASP A 231 -12.46 2.61 10.17
CA ASP A 231 -13.39 3.20 11.13
C ASP A 231 -14.57 2.22 11.26
N PRO A 232 -14.75 1.57 12.43
CA PRO A 232 -15.82 0.60 12.65
C PRO A 232 -17.21 1.15 12.32
N ALA A 233 -17.47 2.43 12.62
CA ALA A 233 -18.78 3.05 12.42
C ALA A 233 -19.11 3.26 10.94
N LYS A 234 -18.10 3.32 10.06
CA LYS A 234 -18.27 3.57 8.62
C LYS A 234 -18.01 2.35 7.74
N HIS A 235 -17.20 1.41 8.22
CA HIS A 235 -16.63 0.38 7.37
C HIS A 235 -16.93 -1.06 7.81
N SER A 236 -17.55 -1.27 8.97
CA SER A 236 -18.00 -2.61 9.38
C SER A 236 -19.24 -3.05 8.60
N ASP A 237 -19.41 -4.37 8.43
CA ASP A 237 -20.61 -4.89 7.76
C ASP A 237 -21.89 -4.63 8.57
N ALA A 238 -21.78 -4.56 9.91
CA ALA A 238 -22.89 -4.14 10.78
C ALA A 238 -23.33 -2.68 10.50
N ALA A 239 -22.39 -1.77 10.27
CA ALA A 239 -22.72 -0.38 9.91
C ALA A 239 -23.44 -0.28 8.56
N LYS A 240 -23.07 -1.13 7.59
CA LYS A 240 -23.75 -1.19 6.29
C LYS A 240 -25.17 -1.75 6.40
N ALA A 241 -25.36 -2.81 7.19
CA ALA A 241 -26.67 -3.41 7.43
C ALA A 241 -27.64 -2.41 8.09
N GLY A 242 -27.18 -1.69 9.13
CA GLY A 242 -27.99 -0.66 9.78
C GLY A 242 -28.34 0.52 8.87
N ALA A 243 -27.43 0.94 7.99
CA ALA A 243 -27.72 1.98 7.01
C ALA A 243 -28.77 1.54 5.97
N GLN A 244 -28.71 0.28 5.52
CA GLN A 244 -29.70 -0.28 4.60
C GLN A 244 -31.08 -0.45 5.24
N GLU A 245 -31.16 -0.86 6.51
CA GLU A 245 -32.42 -0.93 7.26
C GLU A 245 -33.06 0.45 7.45
N GLN A 246 -32.26 1.47 7.77
CA GLN A 246 -32.76 2.85 7.90
C GLN A 246 -33.25 3.41 6.56
N ASP A 247 -32.56 3.11 5.46
CA ASP A 247 -32.96 3.55 4.12
C ASP A 247 -34.25 2.83 3.65
N HIS A 248 -34.38 1.53 3.96
CA HIS A 248 -35.62 0.77 3.75
C HIS A 248 -36.80 1.30 4.57
N GLN A 249 -36.59 1.63 5.85
CA GLN A 249 -37.64 2.21 6.71
C GLN A 249 -38.08 3.58 6.20
N ARG A 250 -37.12 4.44 5.82
CA ARG A 250 -37.40 5.77 5.27
C ARG A 250 -38.15 5.69 3.94
N SER A 251 -37.75 4.79 3.05
CA SER A 251 -38.45 4.54 1.79
C SER A 251 -39.86 3.98 2.00
N ALA A 252 -40.07 3.15 3.02
CA ALA A 252 -41.38 2.62 3.38
C ALA A 252 -42.31 3.69 3.98
N GLU A 253 -41.78 4.65 4.75
CA GLU A 253 -42.52 5.80 5.26
C GLU A 253 -42.88 6.80 4.16
N GLU A 254 -41.94 7.11 3.25
CA GLU A 254 -42.21 7.98 2.10
C GLU A 254 -43.23 7.35 1.13
N GLY A 255 -43.18 6.03 0.90
CA GLY A 255 -44.17 5.30 0.11
C GLY A 255 -45.57 5.25 0.74
N ARG A 256 -45.67 5.24 2.08
CA ARG A 256 -46.97 5.33 2.79
C ARG A 256 -47.54 6.76 2.78
N GLY A 257 -46.68 7.79 2.80
CA GLY A 257 -47.10 9.18 2.68
C GLY A 257 -47.72 9.53 1.32
N ALA A 258 -47.23 8.93 0.23
CA ALA A 258 -47.74 9.17 -1.13
C ALA A 258 -49.10 8.49 -1.41
N GLY A 259 -49.43 7.40 -0.70
CA GLY A 259 -50.69 6.66 -0.88
C GLY A 259 -51.92 7.28 -0.17
N ALA A 260 -51.71 8.17 0.81
CA ALA A 260 -52.80 8.75 1.61
C ALA A 260 -53.40 10.05 1.03
N GLY A 261 -52.88 10.56 -0.09
CA GLY A 261 -53.30 11.84 -0.69
C GLY A 261 -54.36 11.77 -1.80
N ALA A 262 -54.80 10.57 -2.22
CA ALA A 262 -55.59 10.39 -3.45
C ALA A 262 -57.02 9.85 -3.22
N GLY A 263 -57.65 10.12 -2.06
CA GLY A 263 -59.01 9.68 -1.77
C GLY A 263 -59.80 10.68 -0.94
N GLY A 264 -60.40 11.69 -1.57
CA GLY A 264 -61.34 12.56 -0.84
C GLY A 264 -61.62 13.92 -1.47
N ARG A 265 -62.19 13.98 -2.68
CA ARG A 265 -63.02 15.12 -3.12
C ARG A 265 -64.24 14.58 -3.84
N GLN A 266 -65.25 14.20 -3.05
CA GLN A 266 -66.62 14.14 -3.55
C GLN A 266 -67.23 15.53 -3.46
N SER A 267 -67.64 16.01 -4.62
CA SER A 267 -68.46 17.19 -4.87
C SER A 267 -69.81 17.09 -4.15
N VAL A 268 -70.14 18.12 -3.36
CA VAL A 268 -71.53 18.42 -2.99
C VAL A 268 -71.74 19.90 -3.24
N ASP A 269 -72.40 20.18 -4.36
CA ASP A 269 -72.79 21.50 -4.80
C ASP A 269 -74.30 21.68 -4.56
N GLY A 270 -74.67 22.80 -3.95
CA GLY A 270 -75.95 23.49 -4.12
C GLY A 270 -77.18 22.95 -3.40
N LEU A 271 -77.65 23.68 -2.38
CA LEU A 271 -78.96 24.39 -2.34
C LEU A 271 -79.28 24.84 -0.90
N VAL A 272 -80.17 25.85 -0.79
CA VAL A 272 -80.73 26.54 0.41
C VAL A 272 -79.95 27.80 0.84
N THR A 273 -80.46 29.04 0.96
CA THR A 273 -81.59 29.86 0.45
C THR A 273 -81.46 31.27 1.09
N GLU A 274 -82.21 32.25 0.56
CA GLU A 274 -82.78 33.45 1.20
C GLU A 274 -82.05 34.80 1.14
N GLY A 275 -82.80 35.85 0.74
CA GLY A 275 -82.48 37.27 0.88
C GLY A 275 -82.78 38.11 -0.35
#